data_AF-A0A2H0PPL4-F1
#
_entry.id   AF-A0A2H0PPL4-F1
#
_cell.length_a   1.000
_cell.length_b   1.000
_cell.length_c   1.000
_cell.angle_alpha   90.00
_cell.angle_beta   90.00
_cell.angle_gamma   90.00
#
_symmetry.space_group_name_H-M   'P 1'
#
loop_
_entity.id
_entity.type
_entity.pdbx_description
1 polymer ?
#
loop_
_entity_poly.entity_id
_entity_poly.type
_entity_poly.pdbx_seq_one_letter_code
_entity_poly.pdbx_strand_id
1 'polypeptide(L)'
;MGFFETIIIFALVAEAPTKPAAKPEESAEAAAPIGGETMESAPMIDPFAYTYNPFGKRDPFESYIQSAGGNDAPVSPNPLLNFDLSKFRLTGVVWGMANPRAIVLDGNGKGHIITQGTRIGRNRGKVMRILKDQVVVAEEFRDPLGKLIVSEYSMSLNTEEKQK
;
A
#
# COMPACT_ATOMS: atom_id res chain seq x y z
N MET A 1 15.01 50.76 5.99
CA MET A 1 13.80 51.62 5.94
C MET A 1 13.40 51.77 4.48
N GLY A 2 12.12 51.58 4.19
CA GLY A 2 11.49 51.74 2.88
C GLY A 2 9.99 51.71 3.12
N PHE A 3 9.24 52.70 2.61
CA PHE A 3 7.91 53.03 3.10
C PHE A 3 6.78 52.59 2.14
N PHE A 4 5.70 52.09 2.74
CA PHE A 4 4.27 52.22 2.39
C PHE A 4 3.85 52.64 0.95
N GLU A 5 3.10 51.74 0.29
CA GLU A 5 1.82 51.95 -0.43
C GLU A 5 0.94 50.68 -0.18
N THR A 6 -0.40 50.57 -0.20
CA THR A 6 -1.57 51.26 -0.83
C THR A 6 -2.02 50.60 -2.15
N ILE A 7 -3.27 50.10 -2.34
CA ILE A 7 -4.30 49.68 -1.36
C ILE A 7 -5.28 48.63 -1.99
N ILE A 8 -6.29 48.25 -1.20
CA ILE A 8 -7.45 47.34 -1.38
C ILE A 8 -8.29 47.50 -2.68
N ILE A 9 -8.84 46.37 -3.17
CA ILE A 9 -10.21 46.08 -3.70
C ILE A 9 -10.19 44.60 -4.13
N PHE A 10 -11.00 43.62 -3.67
CA PHE A 10 -12.40 43.50 -3.19
C PHE A 10 -13.47 43.44 -4.30
N ALA A 11 -13.68 42.25 -4.86
CA ALA A 11 -14.80 41.95 -5.75
C ALA A 11 -15.25 40.47 -5.61
N LEU A 12 -16.10 40.18 -4.63
CA LEU A 12 -16.84 38.91 -4.54
C LEU A 12 -18.16 39.07 -5.33
N VAL A 13 -18.36 38.25 -6.36
CA VAL A 13 -19.57 38.22 -7.20
C VAL A 13 -20.10 36.78 -7.14
N ALA A 14 -21.01 36.48 -6.21
CA ALA A 14 -22.46 36.70 -6.27
C ALA A 14 -23.19 35.55 -6.98
N GLU A 15 -23.69 34.62 -6.17
CA GLU A 15 -24.54 33.49 -6.54
C GLU A 15 -26.00 33.97 -6.74
N ALA A 16 -26.71 33.40 -7.73
CA ALA A 16 -28.07 33.83 -8.10
C ALA A 16 -29.00 32.62 -8.35
N PRO A 17 -30.02 32.39 -7.50
CA PRO A 17 -30.99 31.31 -7.67
C PRO A 17 -32.29 31.74 -8.38
N THR A 18 -33.22 30.77 -8.55
CA THR A 18 -34.60 30.86 -9.09
C THR A 18 -34.69 30.82 -10.64
N LYS A 19 -35.40 29.85 -11.29
CA LYS A 19 -36.86 29.50 -11.36
C LYS A 19 -37.48 30.15 -12.64
N PRO A 20 -38.41 29.54 -13.43
CA PRO A 20 -39.40 28.49 -13.09
C PRO A 20 -39.42 27.23 -13.97
N ALA A 21 -40.34 26.31 -13.64
CA ALA A 21 -40.71 25.14 -14.42
C ALA A 21 -41.98 25.39 -15.26
N ALA A 22 -42.15 24.63 -16.35
CA ALA A 22 -43.44 24.42 -17.02
C ALA A 22 -43.44 23.05 -17.73
N LYS A 23 -44.59 22.36 -17.69
CA LYS A 23 -44.92 21.12 -18.40
C LYS A 23 -46.20 21.37 -19.20
N PRO A 24 -46.29 20.87 -20.44
CA PRO A 24 -47.49 20.19 -20.94
C PRO A 24 -47.22 18.66 -21.07
N GLU A 25 -48.15 17.71 -20.94
CA GLU A 25 -49.57 17.64 -21.37
C GLU A 25 -49.68 17.59 -22.91
N GLU A 26 -50.41 16.66 -23.53
CA GLU A 26 -51.39 15.69 -23.02
C GLU A 26 -51.46 14.46 -23.96
N SER A 27 -51.79 13.29 -23.40
CA SER A 27 -52.54 12.23 -24.11
C SER A 27 -53.03 11.20 -23.09
N ALA A 28 -54.30 11.33 -22.72
CA ALA A 28 -55.03 10.26 -22.04
C ALA A 28 -55.73 9.37 -23.09
N GLU A 29 -56.06 8.12 -22.72
CA GLU A 29 -57.45 7.63 -22.71
C GLU A 29 -57.52 6.11 -22.54
N ALA A 30 -57.96 5.65 -21.36
CA ALA A 30 -58.61 4.36 -21.13
C ALA A 30 -59.20 4.32 -19.71
N ALA A 31 -60.53 4.42 -19.58
CA ALA A 31 -61.26 4.05 -18.37
C ALA A 31 -61.46 2.49 -18.33
N ALA A 32 -61.94 1.84 -17.28
CA ALA A 32 -62.67 2.30 -16.09
C ALA A 32 -62.38 1.37 -14.88
N PRO A 33 -62.76 1.74 -13.63
CA PRO A 33 -62.39 0.99 -12.43
C PRO A 33 -63.43 -0.07 -12.01
N ILE A 34 -62.95 -1.13 -11.34
CA ILE A 34 -63.76 -1.95 -10.43
C ILE A 34 -62.89 -2.31 -9.22
N GLY A 35 -63.45 -2.24 -8.01
CA GLY A 35 -62.72 -2.51 -6.77
C GLY A 35 -62.55 -4.01 -6.50
N GLY A 36 -61.43 -4.38 -5.88
CA GLY A 36 -61.23 -5.65 -5.19
C GLY A 36 -60.94 -5.37 -3.72
N GLU A 37 -61.54 -6.15 -2.82
CA GLU A 37 -61.55 -5.87 -1.38
C GLU A 37 -60.23 -6.24 -0.68
N THR A 38 -59.99 -5.63 0.48
CA THR A 38 -58.84 -5.93 1.33
C THR A 38 -58.89 -7.38 1.82
N MET A 39 -57.97 -8.22 1.35
CA MET A 39 -57.51 -9.40 2.08
C MET A 39 -56.03 -9.29 2.36
N GLU A 40 -55.72 -8.92 3.60
CA GLU A 40 -54.36 -8.98 4.17
C GLU A 40 -53.99 -10.46 4.37
N SER A 41 -53.46 -11.08 3.33
CA SER A 41 -53.03 -12.48 3.36
C SER A 41 -51.82 -12.63 4.29
N ALA A 42 -52.07 -13.10 5.52
CA ALA A 42 -51.00 -13.51 6.42
C ALA A 42 -50.06 -14.48 5.69
N PRO A 43 -48.72 -14.31 5.78
CA PRO A 43 -47.78 -15.09 4.99
C PRO A 43 -47.88 -16.57 5.38
N MET A 44 -48.31 -17.40 4.41
CA MET A 44 -48.35 -18.84 4.58
C MET A 44 -46.92 -19.34 4.77
N ILE A 45 -46.59 -19.80 5.99
CA ILE A 45 -45.25 -20.27 6.34
C ILE A 45 -45.05 -21.63 5.66
N ASP A 46 -44.46 -21.60 4.47
CA ASP A 46 -44.09 -22.80 3.74
C ASP A 46 -43.05 -23.60 4.55
N PRO A 47 -43.35 -24.85 4.99
CA PRO A 47 -42.47 -25.60 5.88
C PRO A 47 -41.06 -25.89 5.33
N PHE A 48 -40.85 -25.67 4.03
CA PHE A 48 -39.59 -25.90 3.33
C PHE A 48 -38.86 -24.59 2.93
N ALA A 49 -39.31 -23.43 3.42
CA ALA A 49 -38.69 -22.13 3.15
C ALA A 49 -37.27 -21.99 3.78
N TYR A 50 -36.24 -22.33 3.01
CA TYR A 50 -34.85 -22.20 3.44
C TYR A 50 -34.45 -20.73 3.67
N THR A 51 -34.30 -20.36 4.94
CA THR A 51 -33.85 -19.02 5.36
C THR A 51 -32.40 -19.06 5.85
N TYR A 52 -31.49 -18.38 5.15
CA TYR A 52 -30.08 -18.33 5.52
C TYR A 52 -29.83 -17.31 6.64
N ASN A 53 -29.52 -17.80 7.85
CA ASN A 53 -29.01 -16.95 8.94
C ASN A 53 -27.46 -16.88 8.89
N PRO A 54 -26.83 -15.70 8.71
CA PRO A 54 -25.38 -15.53 8.75
C PRO A 54 -24.78 -15.49 10.17
N PHE A 55 -25.58 -15.30 11.21
CA PHE A 55 -25.09 -15.02 12.57
C PHE A 55 -24.21 -16.15 13.12
N GLY A 56 -23.06 -15.80 13.70
CA GLY A 56 -22.09 -16.76 14.25
C GLY A 56 -21.25 -17.51 13.21
N LYS A 57 -21.43 -17.26 11.91
CA LYS A 57 -20.58 -17.77 10.83
C LYS A 57 -19.51 -16.74 10.47
N ARG A 58 -18.38 -17.20 9.95
CA ARG A 58 -17.38 -16.30 9.32
C ARG A 58 -18.00 -15.64 8.09
N ASP A 59 -17.67 -14.37 7.86
CA ASP A 59 -18.03 -13.66 6.63
C ASP A 59 -17.44 -14.39 5.39
N PRO A 60 -18.23 -14.75 4.36
CA PRO A 60 -17.75 -15.42 3.16
C PRO A 60 -16.82 -14.54 2.30
N PHE A 61 -16.74 -13.23 2.54
CA PHE A 61 -15.86 -12.29 1.87
C PHE A 61 -14.58 -11.98 2.67
N GLU A 62 -14.47 -12.42 3.93
CA GLU A 62 -13.22 -12.30 4.72
C GLU A 62 -12.15 -13.27 4.22
N SER A 63 -11.17 -12.74 3.50
CA SER A 63 -10.02 -13.50 2.96
C SER A 63 -9.32 -14.37 4.02
N TYR A 64 -9.32 -15.69 3.81
CA TYR A 64 -8.72 -16.69 4.72
C TYR A 64 -7.26 -16.39 5.10
N ILE A 65 -6.50 -15.85 4.14
CA ILE A 65 -5.08 -15.45 4.26
C ILE A 65 -4.83 -14.58 5.50
N GLN A 66 -5.73 -13.67 5.85
CA GLN A 66 -5.51 -12.68 6.91
C GLN A 66 -5.76 -13.24 8.34
N SER A 67 -6.32 -14.44 8.45
CA SER A 67 -6.58 -15.13 9.73
C SER A 67 -5.72 -16.38 9.94
N ALA A 68 -5.08 -16.89 8.90
CA ALA A 68 -4.11 -17.98 9.01
C ALA A 68 -2.74 -17.39 9.42
N GLY A 69 -2.55 -17.16 10.73
CA GLY A 69 -1.42 -16.42 11.32
C GLY A 69 -0.03 -16.82 10.81
N GLY A 70 0.44 -16.13 9.78
CA GLY A 70 1.61 -16.49 8.97
C GLY A 70 2.87 -15.72 9.33
N ASN A 71 3.36 -15.87 10.57
CA ASN A 71 4.57 -15.21 11.09
C ASN A 71 4.52 -13.67 11.01
N ASP A 72 3.81 -13.04 11.95
CA ASP A 72 3.73 -11.59 12.14
C ASP A 72 5.05 -10.96 12.66
N ALA A 73 6.16 -11.20 11.96
CA ALA A 73 7.30 -10.30 11.98
C ALA A 73 6.81 -8.95 11.45
N PRO A 74 6.88 -7.85 12.23
CA PRO A 74 6.21 -6.60 11.88
C PRO A 74 6.80 -6.03 10.59
N VAL A 75 6.00 -6.10 9.51
CA VAL A 75 6.38 -5.64 8.17
C VAL A 75 6.73 -4.17 8.26
N SER A 76 8.01 -3.85 8.08
CA SER A 76 8.51 -2.49 8.18
C SER A 76 8.01 -1.66 7.00
N PRO A 77 7.61 -0.39 7.21
CA PRO A 77 7.27 0.51 6.10
C PRO A 77 8.47 0.77 5.16
N ASN A 78 9.69 0.48 5.59
CA ASN A 78 10.86 0.44 4.71
C ASN A 78 11.04 -0.97 4.12
N PRO A 79 10.83 -1.18 2.80
CA PRO A 79 10.95 -2.51 2.17
C PRO A 79 12.36 -3.11 2.29
N LEU A 80 13.41 -2.30 2.44
CA LEU A 80 14.79 -2.78 2.64
C LEU A 80 14.99 -3.57 3.94
N LEU A 81 14.05 -3.50 4.90
CA LEU A 81 14.14 -4.17 6.21
C LEU A 81 13.30 -5.45 6.29
N ASN A 82 12.58 -5.83 5.22
CA ASN A 82 11.65 -6.96 5.23
C ASN A 82 12.26 -8.27 4.68
N PHE A 83 13.51 -8.23 4.21
CA PHE A 83 14.25 -9.37 3.67
C PHE A 83 15.59 -9.55 4.40
N ASP A 84 16.14 -10.76 4.38
CA ASP A 84 17.51 -11.03 4.86
C ASP A 84 18.56 -10.56 3.85
N LEU A 85 19.78 -10.22 4.30
CA LEU A 85 20.86 -9.72 3.43
C LEU A 85 21.17 -10.67 2.26
N SER A 86 21.07 -11.98 2.48
CA SER A 86 21.26 -13.04 1.46
C SER A 86 20.18 -13.10 0.37
N LYS A 87 19.08 -12.33 0.49
CA LYS A 87 18.06 -12.17 -0.56
C LYS A 87 18.29 -10.95 -1.43
N PHE A 88 19.16 -10.03 -1.04
CA PHE A 88 19.52 -8.88 -1.87
C PHE A 88 20.60 -9.25 -2.90
N ARG A 89 20.53 -8.63 -4.08
CA ARG A 89 21.57 -8.76 -5.13
C ARG A 89 22.05 -7.39 -5.56
N LEU A 90 23.35 -7.15 -5.47
CA LEU A 90 23.97 -5.93 -5.99
C LEU A 90 23.93 -5.95 -7.53
N THR A 91 23.30 -4.93 -8.12
CA THR A 91 23.00 -4.86 -9.57
C THR A 91 23.73 -3.70 -10.26
N GLY A 92 24.22 -2.72 -9.49
CA GLY A 92 25.10 -1.68 -10.02
C GLY A 92 25.63 -0.75 -8.92
N VAL A 93 26.75 -0.09 -9.19
CA VAL A 93 27.33 0.93 -8.31
C VAL A 93 27.65 2.19 -9.12
N VAL A 94 27.19 3.33 -8.63
CA VAL A 94 27.60 4.68 -9.06
C VAL A 94 28.70 5.14 -8.11
N TRP A 95 29.94 5.10 -8.59
CA TRP A 95 31.16 5.49 -7.88
C TRP A 95 31.83 6.69 -8.56
N GLY A 96 32.92 7.22 -7.99
CA GLY A 96 33.64 8.36 -8.56
C GLY A 96 33.02 9.74 -8.27
N MET A 97 32.01 9.80 -7.40
CA MET A 97 31.38 11.03 -6.91
C MET A 97 31.42 11.08 -5.37
N ALA A 98 31.29 12.27 -4.79
CA ALA A 98 31.40 12.49 -3.34
C ALA A 98 30.42 11.65 -2.49
N ASN A 99 29.24 11.33 -3.03
CA ASN A 99 28.22 10.48 -2.40
C ASN A 99 28.00 9.23 -3.27
N PRO A 100 28.77 8.15 -3.11
CA PRO A 100 28.58 6.92 -3.88
C PRO A 100 27.23 6.27 -3.57
N ARG A 101 26.63 5.64 -4.58
CA ARG A 101 25.29 5.01 -4.50
C ARG A 101 25.34 3.62 -5.09
N ALA A 102 24.59 2.68 -4.52
CA ALA A 102 24.46 1.33 -5.06
C ALA A 102 22.99 1.00 -5.32
N ILE A 103 22.74 0.12 -6.30
CA ILE A 103 21.41 -0.39 -6.65
C ILE A 103 21.36 -1.86 -6.27
N VAL A 104 20.44 -2.21 -5.37
CA VAL A 104 20.21 -3.58 -4.91
C VAL A 104 18.80 -4.03 -5.29
N LEU A 105 18.67 -5.23 -5.86
CA LEU A 105 17.39 -5.91 -6.03
C LEU A 105 17.04 -6.62 -4.72
N ASP A 106 15.79 -6.50 -4.26
CA ASP A 106 15.26 -7.31 -3.16
C ASP A 106 14.84 -8.73 -3.59
N GLY A 107 14.35 -9.52 -2.64
CA GLY A 107 13.87 -10.89 -2.89
C GLY A 107 12.67 -10.97 -3.86
N ASN A 108 11.94 -9.87 -4.05
CA ASN A 108 10.82 -9.75 -4.99
C ASN A 108 11.27 -9.18 -6.35
N GLY A 109 12.56 -8.91 -6.55
CA GLY A 109 13.09 -8.33 -7.78
C GLY A 109 12.84 -6.83 -7.93
N LYS A 110 12.46 -6.10 -6.87
CA LYS A 110 12.36 -4.64 -6.91
C LYS A 110 13.71 -4.01 -6.61
N GLY A 111 14.13 -3.07 -7.47
CA GLY A 111 15.37 -2.31 -7.30
C GLY A 111 15.21 -1.16 -6.32
N HIS A 112 16.13 -1.06 -5.36
CA HIS A 112 16.22 0.01 -4.36
C HIS A 112 17.60 0.66 -4.43
N ILE A 113 17.68 1.97 -4.19
CA ILE A 113 18.95 2.71 -4.19
C ILE A 113 19.39 2.94 -2.75
N ILE A 114 20.61 2.51 -2.41
CA ILE A 114 21.22 2.65 -1.09
C ILE A 114 22.45 3.57 -1.14
N THR A 115 22.75 4.19 -0.01
CA THR A 115 23.93 5.04 0.23
C THR A 115 24.71 4.51 1.45
N GLN A 116 25.88 5.07 1.72
CA GLN A 116 26.52 4.86 3.02
C GLN A 116 25.55 5.25 4.16
N GLY A 117 25.54 4.47 5.23
CA GLY A 117 24.66 4.67 6.38
C GLY A 117 23.21 4.17 6.23
N THR A 118 22.75 3.78 5.02
CA THR A 118 21.42 3.17 4.85
C THR A 118 21.29 1.89 5.68
N ARG A 119 20.11 1.66 6.29
CA ARG A 119 19.77 0.42 6.99
C ARG A 119 19.05 -0.55 6.03
N ILE A 120 19.54 -1.79 5.95
CA ILE A 120 19.14 -2.86 5.03
C ILE A 120 19.21 -4.21 5.74
N GLY A 121 18.36 -5.16 5.38
CA GLY A 121 18.28 -6.47 6.03
C GLY A 121 17.34 -6.49 7.25
N ARG A 122 16.78 -7.67 7.57
CA ARG A 122 15.86 -7.87 8.72
C ARG A 122 16.50 -7.49 10.05
N ASN A 123 17.79 -7.79 10.25
CA ASN A 123 18.53 -7.40 11.46
C ASN A 123 19.09 -5.96 11.36
N ARG A 124 18.59 -5.16 10.41
CA ARG A 124 18.87 -3.73 10.24
C ARG A 124 20.36 -3.45 10.05
N GLY A 125 21.06 -4.25 9.26
CA GLY A 125 22.47 -3.99 8.91
C GLY A 125 22.69 -2.60 8.30
N LYS A 126 23.83 -1.99 8.58
CA LYS A 126 24.20 -0.63 8.14
C LYS A 126 25.21 -0.71 7.00
N VAL A 127 24.95 -0.02 5.88
CA VAL A 127 25.91 0.11 4.78
C VAL A 127 27.14 0.89 5.29
N MET A 128 28.29 0.21 5.38
CA MET A 128 29.53 0.79 5.91
C MET A 128 30.34 1.49 4.82
N ARG A 129 30.40 0.89 3.63
CA ARG A 129 31.19 1.38 2.48
C ARG A 129 30.63 0.84 1.17
N ILE A 130 30.68 1.67 0.13
CA ILE A 130 30.32 1.33 -1.24
C ILE A 130 31.59 1.47 -2.08
N LEU A 131 32.07 0.35 -2.62
CA LEU A 131 33.26 0.26 -3.48
C LEU A 131 32.81 0.05 -4.94
N LYS A 132 33.73 0.18 -5.90
CA LYS A 132 33.46 0.08 -7.35
C LYS A 132 32.68 -1.19 -7.75
N ASP A 133 32.98 -2.28 -7.06
CA ASP A 133 32.67 -3.67 -7.38
C ASP A 133 31.84 -4.38 -6.28
N GLN A 134 31.73 -3.79 -5.10
CA GLN A 134 31.09 -4.42 -3.94
C GLN A 134 30.54 -3.42 -2.91
N VAL A 135 29.57 -3.84 -2.11
CA VAL A 135 29.02 -3.09 -0.98
C VAL A 135 29.24 -3.89 0.30
N VAL A 136 29.78 -3.26 1.34
CA VAL A 136 29.97 -3.88 2.67
C VAL A 136 28.93 -3.33 3.64
N VAL A 137 28.21 -4.25 4.29
CA VAL A 137 27.18 -3.99 5.29
C VAL A 137 27.65 -4.59 6.62
N ALA A 138 27.56 -3.84 7.71
CA ALA A 138 27.74 -4.37 9.06
C ALA A 138 26.38 -4.74 9.65
N GLU A 139 26.16 -6.01 9.98
CA GLU A 139 24.92 -6.52 10.57
C GLU A 139 25.11 -6.87 12.05
N GLU A 140 24.11 -6.54 12.87
CA GLU A 140 24.12 -6.74 14.32
C GLU A 140 23.38 -8.05 14.65
N PHE A 141 24.13 -9.15 14.84
CA PHE A 141 23.59 -10.46 15.19
C PHE A 141 23.52 -10.65 16.71
N ARG A 142 22.57 -11.47 17.19
CA ARG A 142 22.49 -11.89 18.59
C ARG A 142 22.74 -13.39 18.71
N ASP A 143 23.78 -13.75 19.46
CA ASP A 143 24.04 -15.14 19.85
C ASP A 143 22.85 -15.71 20.66
N PRO A 144 22.70 -17.05 20.71
CA PRO A 144 21.84 -17.71 21.70
C PRO A 144 22.16 -17.34 23.16
N LEU A 145 23.38 -16.85 23.43
CA LEU A 145 23.83 -16.34 24.73
C LEU A 145 23.54 -14.83 24.94
N GLY A 146 22.76 -14.20 24.05
CA GLY A 146 22.35 -12.79 24.14
C GLY A 146 23.44 -11.76 23.82
N LYS A 147 24.67 -12.20 23.48
CA LYS A 147 25.76 -11.32 23.07
C LYS A 147 25.48 -10.72 21.68
N LEU A 148 25.81 -9.43 21.52
CA LEU A 148 25.80 -8.75 20.23
C LEU A 148 27.12 -8.99 19.51
N ILE A 149 27.07 -9.64 18.35
CA ILE A 149 28.20 -9.78 17.42
C ILE A 149 27.93 -8.91 16.20
N VAL A 150 28.92 -8.13 15.78
CA VAL A 150 28.87 -7.40 14.52
C VAL A 150 29.52 -8.27 13.44
N SER A 151 28.77 -8.59 12.39
CA SER A 151 29.24 -9.34 11.23
C SER A 151 29.39 -8.41 10.02
N GLU A 152 30.51 -8.47 9.29
CA GLU A 152 30.63 -7.77 8.00
C GLU A 152 30.18 -8.70 6.86
N TYR A 153 29.17 -8.27 6.10
CA TYR A 153 28.64 -8.94 4.93
C TYR A 153 28.99 -8.15 3.67
N SER A 154 29.74 -8.75 2.75
CA SER A 154 30.08 -8.17 1.45
C SER A 154 29.17 -8.72 0.33
N MET A 155 28.52 -7.82 -0.39
CA MET A 155 27.81 -8.12 -1.63
C MET A 155 28.66 -7.67 -2.80
N SER A 156 29.19 -8.61 -3.60
CA SER A 156 29.85 -8.32 -4.87
C SER A 156 28.84 -8.06 -5.99
N LEU A 157 29.24 -7.27 -6.99
CA LEU A 157 28.47 -7.03 -8.20
C LEU A 157 28.60 -8.24 -9.13
N ASN A 158 27.48 -8.89 -9.43
CA ASN A 158 27.43 -10.00 -10.38
C ASN A 158 27.69 -9.51 -11.82
N THR A 159 28.96 -9.34 -12.16
CA THR A 159 29.40 -9.18 -13.55
C THR A 159 29.37 -10.57 -14.19
N GLU A 160 28.51 -10.78 -15.19
CA GLU A 160 28.61 -11.98 -16.02
C GLU A 160 29.87 -11.89 -16.90
N GLU A 161 31.00 -12.40 -16.39
CA GLU A 161 32.05 -12.95 -17.24
C GLU A 161 31.50 -14.18 -17.95
N LYS A 162 30.71 -13.91 -19.00
CA LYS A 162 30.08 -14.91 -19.84
C LYS A 162 31.14 -15.60 -20.67
N GLN A 163 31.72 -16.65 -20.10
CA GLN A 163 32.73 -17.49 -20.73
C GLN A 163 32.28 -17.89 -22.14
N LYS A 164 33.20 -17.75 -23.11
CA LYS A 164 32.96 -17.80 -24.54
C LYS A 164 33.88 -18.84 -25.18
#